data_AF-A0A1E5P4L3-F1
#
_entry.id   AF-A0A1E5P4L3-F1
#
_cell.length_a   1.000
_cell.length_b   1.000
_cell.length_c   1.000
_cell.angle_alpha   90.00
_cell.angle_beta   90.00
_cell.angle_gamma   90.00
#
_symmetry.space_group_name_H-M   'P 1'
#
loop_
_entity.id
_entity.type
_entity.pdbx_description
1 polymer ?
#
loop_
_entity_poly.entity_id
_entity_poly.type
_entity_poly.pdbx_seq_one_letter_code
_entity_poly.pdbx_strand_id
1 'polypeptide(L)'
;MSENRTVALWLRAAVAAALYVMAAFMLSLSLSAMGREVNPTTDRDFVAGANLCLALSTVFLAATAVVARRWKAAWALWLPHLVATALVWTQVPSLF
;
A
#
# COMPACT_ATOMS: atom_id res chain seq x y z
N MET A 1 -11.72 34.76 -3.78
CA MET A 1 -11.86 33.47 -4.50
C MET A 1 -10.61 32.58 -4.45
N SER A 2 -9.45 33.07 -3.99
CA SER A 2 -8.19 32.29 -3.88
C SER A 2 -8.13 31.38 -2.65
N GLU A 3 -8.70 31.79 -1.52
CA GLU A 3 -8.62 31.06 -0.24
C GLU A 3 -9.23 29.65 -0.28
N ASN A 4 -10.42 29.51 -0.89
CA ASN A 4 -11.08 28.22 -1.07
C ASN A 4 -10.28 27.22 -1.91
N ARG A 5 -9.44 27.69 -2.85
CA ARG A 5 -8.56 26.81 -3.64
C ARG A 5 -7.40 26.27 -2.81
N THR A 6 -6.83 27.11 -1.94
CA THR A 6 -5.73 26.72 -1.07
C THR A 6 -6.19 25.66 -0.06
N VAL A 7 -7.35 25.89 0.58
CA VAL A 7 -7.95 24.91 1.50
C VAL A 7 -8.22 23.58 0.79
N ALA A 8 -8.79 23.60 -0.41
CA ALA A 8 -9.05 22.39 -1.18
C ALA A 8 -7.77 21.63 -1.58
N LEU A 9 -6.66 22.33 -1.83
CA LEU A 9 -5.36 21.72 -2.11
C LEU A 9 -4.76 21.05 -0.87
N TRP A 10 -4.80 21.71 0.28
CA TRP A 10 -4.33 21.14 1.54
C TRP A 10 -5.15 19.92 1.96
N LEU A 11 -6.46 19.96 1.77
CA LEU A 11 -7.34 18.82 2.08
C LEU A 11 -7.00 17.61 1.20
N ARG A 12 -6.76 17.83 -0.10
CA ARG A 12 -6.29 16.77 -1.02
C ARG A 12 -4.91 16.24 -0.62
N ALA A 13 -4.03 17.10 -0.13
CA ALA A 13 -2.70 16.70 0.34
C ALA A 13 -2.81 15.79 1.57
N ALA A 14 -3.64 16.20 2.54
CA ALA A 14 -3.89 15.41 3.74
C ALA A 14 -4.52 14.05 3.41
N VAL A 15 -5.50 14.02 2.52
CA VAL A 15 -6.14 12.76 2.07
C VAL A 15 -5.13 11.85 1.36
N ALA A 16 -4.33 12.39 0.44
CA ALA A 16 -3.30 11.61 -0.26
C ALA A 16 -2.25 11.06 0.73
N ALA A 17 -1.81 11.86 1.70
CA ALA A 17 -0.88 11.43 2.73
C ALA A 17 -1.48 10.31 3.61
N ALA A 18 -2.74 10.45 4.04
CA ALA A 18 -3.42 9.44 4.84
C ALA A 18 -3.58 8.11 4.08
N LEU A 19 -3.96 8.16 2.80
CA LEU A 19 -4.06 6.97 1.95
C LEU A 19 -2.70 6.29 1.77
N TYR A 20 -1.64 7.08 1.58
CA TYR A 20 -0.29 6.53 1.44
C TYR A 20 0.21 5.88 2.74
N VAL A 21 -0.02 6.52 3.88
CA VAL A 21 0.33 5.95 5.19
C VAL A 21 -0.41 4.63 5.41
N MET A 22 -1.69 4.55 5.03
CA MET A 22 -2.45 3.31 5.15
C MET A 22 -1.92 2.23 4.20
N ALA A 23 -1.53 2.60 2.96
CA ALA A 23 -0.87 1.68 2.04
C ALA A 23 0.44 1.12 2.62
N ALA A 24 1.27 1.98 3.21
CA ALA A 24 2.52 1.58 3.87
C ALA A 24 2.30 0.71 5.10
N PHE A 25 1.30 1.04 5.91
CA PHE A 25 0.94 0.23 7.08
C PHE A 25 0.50 -1.19 6.67
N MET A 26 -0.39 -1.30 5.68
CA MET A 26 -0.86 -2.58 5.16
C MET A 26 0.29 -3.39 4.52
N LEU A 27 1.22 -2.73 3.83
CA LEU A 27 2.42 -3.38 3.32
C LEU A 27 3.26 -3.93 4.48
N SER A 28 3.54 -3.12 5.51
CA SER A 28 4.30 -3.54 6.70
C SER A 28 3.70 -4.76 7.41
N LEU A 29 2.38 -4.86 7.49
CA LEU A 29 1.69 -6.04 8.03
C LEU A 29 1.95 -7.28 7.16
N SER A 30 1.91 -7.14 5.82
CA SER A 30 2.23 -8.24 4.91
C SER A 30 3.70 -8.68 4.97
N LEU A 31 4.64 -7.77 5.29
CA LEU A 31 6.06 -8.11 5.44
C LEU A 31 6.29 -9.16 6.53
N SER A 32 5.46 -9.17 7.58
CA SER A 32 5.57 -10.14 8.68
C SER A 32 5.31 -11.59 8.26
N ALA A 33 4.79 -11.80 7.05
CA ALA A 33 4.61 -13.12 6.45
C ALA A 33 5.72 -13.51 5.47
N MET A 34 6.62 -12.59 5.08
CA MET A 34 7.75 -12.92 4.22
C MET A 34 8.76 -13.82 4.93
N GLY A 35 9.30 -14.80 4.21
CA GLY A 35 10.37 -15.67 4.71
C GLY A 35 9.93 -16.68 5.78
N ARG A 36 8.63 -16.74 6.13
CA ARG A 36 8.09 -17.94 6.77
C ARG A 36 7.99 -19.01 5.69
N GLU A 37 8.95 -19.93 5.70
CA GLU A 37 8.82 -21.19 4.98
C GLU A 37 7.44 -21.79 5.30
N VAL A 38 6.81 -22.40 4.30
CA VAL A 38 5.59 -23.20 4.50
C VAL A 38 5.98 -24.42 5.33
N ASN A 39 6.17 -24.19 6.63
CA ASN A 39 6.20 -25.23 7.61
C ASN A 39 4.78 -25.81 7.65
N PRO A 40 4.58 -27.13 7.84
CA PRO A 40 3.24 -27.71 7.99
C PRO A 40 2.42 -27.12 9.15
N THR A 41 3.02 -26.26 9.97
CA THR A 41 2.39 -25.49 11.06
C THR A 41 2.08 -24.03 10.70
N THR A 42 2.44 -23.54 9.50
CA THR A 42 2.08 -22.19 9.07
C THR A 42 0.58 -22.13 8.83
N ASP A 43 -0.11 -21.40 9.71
CA ASP A 43 -1.55 -21.24 9.68
C ASP A 43 -2.01 -20.60 8.35
N ARG A 44 -2.93 -21.28 7.67
CA ARG A 44 -3.44 -20.88 6.36
C ARG A 44 -4.15 -19.53 6.44
N ASP A 45 -4.77 -19.24 7.58
CA ASP A 45 -5.44 -17.98 7.86
C ASP A 45 -4.46 -16.81 7.98
N PHE A 46 -3.25 -17.07 8.47
CA PHE A 46 -2.18 -16.07 8.54
C PHE A 46 -1.69 -15.67 7.15
N VAL A 47 -1.49 -16.65 6.25
CA VAL A 47 -1.10 -16.39 4.85
C VAL A 47 -2.21 -15.65 4.10
N ALA A 48 -3.46 -16.03 4.31
CA ALA A 48 -4.62 -15.34 3.72
C ALA A 48 -4.72 -13.88 4.21
N GLY A 49 -4.51 -13.64 5.51
CA GLY A 49 -4.47 -12.30 6.09
C GLY A 49 -3.36 -11.43 5.50
N ALA A 50 -2.16 -11.99 5.30
CA ALA A 50 -1.04 -11.27 4.69
C ALA A 50 -1.33 -10.90 3.22
N ASN A 51 -1.91 -11.81 2.44
CA ASN A 51 -2.32 -11.55 1.05
C ASN A 51 -3.43 -10.49 0.98
N LEU A 52 -4.40 -10.51 1.90
CA LEU A 52 -5.43 -9.48 2.00
C LEU A 52 -4.81 -8.11 2.31
N CYS A 53 -3.85 -8.04 3.25
CA CYS A 53 -3.15 -6.80 3.57
C CYS A 53 -2.37 -6.26 2.36
N LEU A 54 -1.71 -7.15 1.61
CA LEU A 54 -0.99 -6.79 0.39
C LEU A 54 -1.95 -6.24 -0.68
N ALA A 55 -3.10 -6.87 -0.87
CA ALA A 55 -4.15 -6.38 -1.76
C ALA A 55 -4.68 -5.00 -1.32
N LEU A 56 -4.98 -4.83 -0.03
CA LEU A 56 -5.43 -3.54 0.51
C LEU A 56 -4.35 -2.45 0.34
N SER A 57 -3.07 -2.77 0.54
CA SER A 57 -1.95 -1.87 0.27
C SER A 57 -1.98 -1.36 -1.17
N THR A 58 -2.15 -2.25 -2.16
CA THR A 58 -2.24 -1.84 -3.57
C THR A 58 -3.45 -0.95 -3.86
N VAL A 59 -4.60 -1.23 -3.26
CA VAL A 59 -5.82 -0.43 -3.42
C VAL A 59 -5.62 0.98 -2.86
N PHE A 60 -5.06 1.10 -1.65
CA PHE A 60 -4.76 2.41 -1.06
C PHE A 60 -3.69 3.18 -1.83
N LEU A 61 -2.69 2.49 -2.37
CA LEU A 61 -1.67 3.08 -3.22
C LEU A 61 -2.27 3.59 -4.55
N ALA A 62 -3.18 2.83 -5.17
CA ALA A 62 -3.91 3.26 -6.37
C ALA A 62 -4.81 4.47 -6.08
N ALA A 63 -5.54 4.47 -4.96
CA ALA A 63 -6.35 5.60 -4.53
C ALA A 63 -5.50 6.86 -4.30
N THR A 64 -4.32 6.71 -3.68
CA THR A 64 -3.34 7.79 -3.52
C THR A 64 -2.93 8.38 -4.87
N ALA A 65 -2.62 7.53 -5.86
CA ALA A 65 -2.24 7.99 -7.20
C ALA A 65 -3.38 8.71 -7.92
N VAL A 66 -4.63 8.29 -7.72
CA VAL A 66 -5.81 8.97 -8.29
C VAL A 66 -5.98 10.37 -7.68
N VAL A 67 -5.89 10.49 -6.35
CA VAL A 67 -6.02 11.77 -5.64
C VAL A 67 -4.85 12.71 -5.97
N ALA A 68 -3.64 12.17 -6.09
CA ALA A 68 -2.40 12.91 -6.34
C ALA A 68 -1.98 12.94 -7.82
N ARG A 69 -2.88 12.60 -8.77
CA ARG A 69 -2.54 12.41 -10.21
C ARG A 69 -1.77 13.57 -10.84
N ARG A 70 -2.01 14.80 -10.36
CA ARG A 70 -1.38 16.04 -10.86
C ARG A 70 -0.03 16.36 -10.22
N TRP A 71 0.40 15.61 -9.20
CA TRP A 71 1.62 15.87 -8.44
C TRP A 71 2.71 14.86 -8.81
N LYS A 72 3.68 15.29 -9.61
CA LYS A 72 4.81 14.46 -10.04
C LYS A 72 5.59 13.85 -8.87
N ALA A 73 5.65 14.55 -7.73
CA ALA A 73 6.30 14.06 -6.51
C ALA A 73 5.61 12.80 -5.94
N ALA A 74 4.28 12.69 -6.04
CA ALA A 74 3.56 11.50 -5.56
C ALA A 74 3.84 10.27 -6.43
N TRP A 75 4.07 10.47 -7.74
CA TRP A 75 4.49 9.40 -8.66
C TRP A 75 5.88 8.85 -8.34
N ALA A 76 6.78 9.68 -7.81
CA ALA A 76 8.12 9.25 -7.41
C ALA A 76 8.08 8.26 -6.22
N LEU A 77 7.07 8.37 -5.34
CA LEU A 77 6.86 7.43 -4.24
C LEU A 77 6.06 6.18 -4.67
N TRP A 78 5.27 6.30 -5.73
CA TRP A 78 4.42 5.22 -6.22
C TRP A 78 5.21 4.04 -6.81
N LEU A 79 6.20 4.35 -7.65
CA LEU A 79 7.10 3.37 -8.26
C LEU A 79 7.84 2.48 -7.23
N PRO A 80 8.57 3.04 -6.24
CA PRO A 80 9.26 2.21 -5.26
C PRO A 80 8.30 1.43 -4.37
N HIS A 81 7.12 1.97 -4.05
CA HIS A 81 6.11 1.25 -3.28
C HIS A 81 5.56 0.05 -4.06
N LEU A 82 5.31 0.21 -5.35
CA LEU A 82 4.93 -0.91 -6.22
C LEU A 82 6.01 -1.98 -6.31
N VAL A 83 7.28 -1.57 -6.46
CA VAL A 83 8.40 -2.52 -6.48
C VAL A 83 8.46 -3.29 -5.15
N ALA A 84 8.30 -2.60 -4.02
CA ALA A 84 8.22 -3.25 -2.72
C ALA A 84 7.06 -4.25 -2.65
N THR A 85 5.85 -3.86 -3.08
CA THR A 85 4.71 -4.76 -3.14
C THR A 85 4.99 -5.99 -4.01
N ALA A 86 5.59 -5.83 -5.19
CA ALA A 86 5.92 -6.94 -6.08
C ALA A 86 6.95 -7.89 -5.47
N LEU A 87 7.98 -7.35 -4.78
CA LEU A 87 8.94 -8.16 -4.04
C LEU A 87 8.24 -8.97 -2.95
N VAL A 88 7.39 -8.32 -2.14
CA VAL A 88 6.62 -9.00 -1.10
C VAL A 88 5.74 -10.09 -1.67
N TRP A 89 5.04 -9.80 -2.77
CA TRP A 89 4.22 -10.78 -3.48
C TRP A 89 5.01 -12.04 -3.87
N THR A 90 6.27 -11.88 -4.32
CA THR A 90 7.11 -13.04 -4.68
C THR A 90 7.61 -13.86 -3.49
N GLN A 91 7.56 -13.30 -2.28
CA GLN A 91 8.09 -13.90 -1.05
C GLN A 91 7.00 -14.38 -0.09
N VAL A 92 5.74 -13.96 -0.29
CA VAL A 92 4.59 -14.46 0.46
C VAL A 92 4.15 -15.77 -0.20
N PRO A 93 4.03 -16.89 0.55
CA PRO A 93 3.59 -18.16 -0.01
C PRO A 93 2.23 -18.06 -0.71
N SER A 94 2.07 -18.76 -1.84
CA SER A 94 0.76 -18.88 -2.49
C SER A 94 -0.21 -19.64 -1.59
N LEU A 95 -1.48 -19.25 -1.61
CA LEU A 95 -2.57 -20.03 -1.01
C LEU A 95 -2.90 -21.32 -1.77
N PHE A 96 -2.31 -21.47 -2.96
CA PHE A 96 -2.43 -22.58 -3.90
C PHE A 96 -1.22 -23.49 -3.80
#